data_AF-A0A417Z0S0-F1
#
_entry.id   AF-A0A417Z0S0-F1
#
_cell.length_a   1.000
_cell.length_b   1.000
_cell.length_c   1.000
_cell.angle_alpha   90.00
_cell.angle_beta   90.00
_cell.angle_gamma   90.00
#
_symmetry.space_group_name_H-M   'P 1'
#
loop_
_entity.id
_entity.type
_entity.pdbx_description
1 polymer ?
#
loop_
_entity_poly.entity_id
_entity_poly.type
_entity_poly.pdbx_seq_one_letter_code
_entity_poly.pdbx_strand_id
1 'polypeptide(L)'
;MGERVNAYFYDEEFADAKSAYLADWRADHEHGVFPAWVHAAIARHAARSPQERAALARERVIHSTRGQMRNWTVVDGTHDLVSAARRDDEHADRFLAESTWIAEAIHVAVQQSVQRHGQLPPAPARLPNRLA
;
A
#
# COMPACT_ATOMS: atom_id res chain seq x y z
N MET A 1 14.72 8.71 -11.97
CA MET A 1 15.15 7.30 -12.05
C MET A 1 14.04 6.54 -11.32
N GLY A 2 14.16 5.26 -11.01
CA GLY A 2 13.13 4.62 -10.20
C GLY A 2 13.74 3.45 -9.44
N GLU A 3 13.22 3.18 -8.26
CA GLU A 3 13.72 2.12 -7.39
C GLU A 3 12.70 1.01 -7.19
N ARG A 4 13.17 -0.17 -6.84
CA ARG A 4 12.33 -1.36 -6.71
C ARG A 4 11.92 -1.55 -5.26
N VAL A 5 10.62 -1.55 -5.03
CA VAL A 5 10.02 -1.96 -3.76
C VAL A 5 9.34 -3.32 -3.92
N ASN A 6 9.30 -4.09 -2.84
CA ASN A 6 8.64 -5.38 -2.80
C ASN A 6 7.66 -5.44 -1.64
N ALA A 7 6.51 -6.07 -1.85
CA ALA A 7 5.52 -6.28 -0.81
C ALA A 7 4.99 -7.71 -0.90
N TYR A 8 4.81 -8.35 0.25
CA TYR A 8 4.22 -9.68 0.30
C TYR A 8 2.71 -9.54 0.40
N PHE A 9 2.00 -9.97 -0.63
CA PHE A 9 0.55 -9.87 -0.72
C PHE A 9 -0.09 -11.23 -0.65
N TYR A 10 -1.14 -11.34 0.15
CA TYR A 10 -2.13 -12.38 -0.07
C TYR A 10 -3.00 -12.03 -1.28
N ASP A 11 -3.55 -13.05 -1.96
CA ASP A 11 -4.23 -12.82 -3.24
C ASP A 11 -5.45 -11.88 -3.12
N GLU A 12 -6.21 -11.98 -2.02
CA GLU A 12 -7.35 -11.09 -1.72
C GLU A 12 -6.91 -9.66 -1.45
N GLU A 13 -5.87 -9.46 -0.64
CA GLU A 13 -5.32 -8.12 -0.37
C GLU A 13 -4.84 -7.43 -1.66
N PHE A 14 -4.27 -8.19 -2.59
CA PHE A 14 -3.88 -7.62 -3.87
C PHE A 14 -5.09 -7.30 -4.75
N ALA A 15 -6.16 -8.09 -4.69
CA ALA A 15 -7.41 -7.76 -5.37
C ALA A 15 -7.99 -6.44 -4.83
N ASP A 16 -8.04 -6.29 -3.51
CA ASP A 16 -8.54 -5.08 -2.86
C ASP A 16 -7.69 -3.85 -3.20
N ALA A 17 -6.36 -4.00 -3.25
CA ALA A 17 -5.47 -2.93 -3.70
C ALA A 17 -5.78 -2.46 -5.13
N LYS A 18 -6.08 -3.38 -6.05
CA LYS A 18 -6.49 -3.02 -7.42
C LYS A 18 -7.83 -2.28 -7.42
N SER A 19 -8.79 -2.74 -6.62
CA SER A 19 -10.11 -2.11 -6.48
C SER A 19 -10.01 -0.69 -5.93
N ALA A 20 -9.22 -0.50 -4.86
CA ALA A 20 -9.00 0.79 -4.22
C ALA A 20 -8.32 1.79 -5.18
N TYR A 21 -7.27 1.35 -5.88
CA TYR A 21 -6.62 2.17 -6.91
C TYR A 21 -7.59 2.65 -7.99
N LEU A 22 -8.48 1.77 -8.49
CA LEU A 22 -9.47 2.16 -9.49
C LEU A 22 -10.51 3.13 -8.93
N ALA A 23 -10.94 2.97 -7.69
CA ALA A 23 -11.87 3.89 -7.05
C ALA A 23 -11.25 5.28 -6.90
N ASP A 24 -10.03 5.35 -6.39
CA ASP A 24 -9.28 6.59 -6.23
C ASP A 24 -9.07 7.28 -7.58
N TRP A 25 -8.55 6.57 -8.57
CA TRP A 25 -8.31 7.13 -9.89
C TRP A 25 -9.60 7.66 -10.55
N ARG A 26 -10.74 6.97 -10.39
CA ARG A 26 -12.03 7.47 -10.92
C ARG A 26 -12.50 8.75 -10.25
N ALA A 27 -12.10 8.98 -8.99
CA ALA A 27 -12.51 10.14 -8.22
C ALA A 27 -11.63 11.37 -8.52
N ASP A 28 -10.31 11.19 -8.55
CA ASP A 28 -9.35 12.31 -8.58
C ASP A 28 -8.50 12.38 -9.85
N HIS A 29 -8.39 11.29 -10.61
CA HIS A 29 -7.52 11.12 -11.78
C HIS A 29 -6.03 11.45 -11.52
N GLU A 30 -5.57 11.43 -10.26
CA GLU A 30 -4.22 11.86 -9.89
C GLU A 30 -3.15 10.83 -10.26
N HIS A 31 -3.43 9.55 -10.00
CA HIS A 31 -2.46 8.47 -10.17
C HIS A 31 -2.77 7.65 -11.42
N GLY A 32 -2.26 8.08 -12.58
CA GLY A 32 -2.48 7.36 -13.84
C GLY A 32 -1.82 5.97 -13.92
N VAL A 33 -1.00 5.56 -12.95
CA VAL A 33 -0.37 4.23 -12.89
C VAL A 33 -0.38 3.67 -11.45
N PHE A 34 -0.55 2.36 -11.31
CA PHE A 34 -0.61 1.69 -10.01
C PHE A 34 0.64 1.92 -9.13
N PRO A 35 1.89 1.88 -9.66
CA PRO A 35 3.07 2.17 -8.85
C PRO A 35 3.11 3.59 -8.26
N ALA A 36 2.51 4.58 -8.93
CA ALA A 36 2.42 5.94 -8.39
C ALA A 36 1.44 6.01 -7.21
N TRP A 37 0.32 5.27 -7.29
CA TRP A 37 -0.60 5.11 -6.17
C TRP A 37 0.05 4.36 -5.00
N VAL A 38 0.85 3.31 -5.27
CA VAL A 38 1.63 2.60 -4.24
C VAL A 38 2.64 3.52 -3.56
N HIS A 39 3.38 4.34 -4.32
CA HIS A 39 4.28 5.34 -3.74
C HIS A 39 3.53 6.31 -2.83
N ALA A 40 2.38 6.83 -3.27
CA ALA A 40 1.57 7.73 -2.45
C ALA A 40 1.04 7.05 -1.17
N ALA A 41 0.65 5.77 -1.24
CA ALA A 41 0.27 4.98 -0.07
C ALA A 41 1.43 4.85 0.93
N ILE A 42 2.64 4.51 0.44
CA ILE A 42 3.86 4.42 1.26
C ILE A 42 4.17 5.77 1.90
N ALA A 43 4.19 6.85 1.13
CA ALA A 43 4.52 8.19 1.63
C ALA A 43 3.54 8.65 2.71
N ARG A 44 2.23 8.45 2.50
CA ARG A 44 1.20 8.76 3.51
C ARG A 44 1.38 7.90 4.76
N HIS A 45 1.74 6.63 4.63
CA HIS A 45 1.96 5.75 5.78
C HIS A 45 3.25 6.08 6.55
N ALA A 46 4.32 6.43 5.85
CA ALA A 46 5.57 6.90 6.44
C ALA A 46 5.38 8.20 7.23
N ALA A 47 4.51 9.11 6.77
CA ALA A 47 4.22 10.38 7.44
C ALA A 47 3.44 10.25 8.76
N ARG A 48 2.92 9.06 9.09
CA ARG A 48 2.23 8.80 10.36
C ARG A 48 3.24 8.65 11.51
N SER A 49 2.78 8.86 12.73
CA SER A 49 3.55 8.45 13.91
C SER A 49 3.61 6.91 14.04
N PRO A 50 4.61 6.35 14.74
CA PRO A 50 4.67 4.93 15.04
C PRO A 50 3.41 4.40 15.73
N GLN A 51 2.82 5.20 16.64
CA GLN A 51 1.61 4.84 17.38
C GLN A 51 0.39 4.74 16.45
N GLU A 52 0.23 5.67 15.51
CA GLU A 52 -0.85 5.62 14.52
C GLU A 52 -0.67 4.43 13.57
N ARG A 53 0.55 4.16 13.10
CA ARG A 53 0.83 2.95 12.34
C ARG A 53 0.48 1.70 13.14
N ALA A 54 0.83 1.65 14.43
CA ALA A 54 0.53 0.50 15.30
C ALA A 54 -0.96 0.27 15.51
N ALA A 55 -1.76 1.33 15.62
CA ALA A 55 -3.22 1.23 15.67
C ALA A 55 -3.78 0.61 14.39
N LEU A 56 -3.36 1.11 13.23
CA LEU A 56 -3.83 0.65 11.92
C LEU A 56 -3.39 -0.80 11.60
N ALA A 57 -2.21 -1.21 12.05
CA ALA A 57 -1.72 -2.58 11.87
C ALA A 57 -2.63 -3.63 12.51
N ARG A 58 -3.24 -3.31 13.66
CA ARG A 58 -4.14 -4.21 14.38
C ARG A 58 -5.46 -4.45 13.63
N GLU A 59 -5.83 -3.55 12.72
CA GLU A 59 -7.03 -3.67 11.89
C GLU A 59 -6.81 -4.59 10.68
N ARG A 60 -5.55 -4.84 10.30
CA ARG A 60 -5.22 -5.71 9.17
C ARG A 60 -5.47 -7.18 9.51
N VAL A 61 -6.58 -7.71 9.04
CA VAL A 61 -6.91 -9.15 9.14
C VAL A 61 -6.52 -9.87 7.85
N ILE A 62 -5.66 -10.88 7.98
CA ILE A 62 -5.24 -11.73 6.86
C ILE A 62 -6.17 -12.94 6.79
N HIS A 63 -6.94 -13.05 5.71
CA HIS A 63 -7.91 -14.14 5.52
C HIS A 63 -7.41 -15.28 4.62
N SER A 64 -6.39 -15.02 3.80
CA SER A 64 -5.85 -16.01 2.86
C SER A 64 -4.53 -16.61 3.36
N THR A 65 -4.30 -17.88 3.02
CA THR A 65 -3.07 -18.61 3.34
C THR A 65 -2.08 -18.65 2.17
N ARG A 66 -2.47 -18.15 0.98
CA ARG A 66 -1.62 -18.07 -0.21
C ARG A 66 -1.31 -16.62 -0.54
N GLY A 67 -0.02 -16.35 -0.67
CA GLY A 67 0.48 -15.05 -1.05
C GLY A 67 1.71 -15.17 -1.94
N GLN A 68 2.10 -14.03 -2.50
CA GLN A 68 3.22 -13.91 -3.41
C GLN A 68 3.91 -12.56 -3.22
N MET A 69 5.23 -12.57 -3.36
CA MET A 69 6.01 -11.35 -3.38
C MET A 69 5.72 -10.60 -4.68
N ARG A 70 5.23 -9.36 -4.57
CA ARG A 70 4.99 -8.47 -5.70
C ARG A 70 5.98 -7.32 -5.65
N ASN A 71 6.38 -6.84 -6.82
CA ASN A 71 7.38 -5.79 -6.94
C ASN A 71 6.93 -4.73 -7.94
N TRP A 72 7.32 -3.49 -7.67
CA TRP A 72 7.06 -2.34 -8.53
C TRP A 72 8.28 -1.43 -8.59
N THR A 73 8.39 -0.67 -9.67
CA THR A 73 9.31 0.46 -9.75
C THR A 73 8.57 1.71 -9.32
N VAL A 74 9.00 2.30 -8.21
CA VAL A 74 8.43 3.50 -7.60
C VAL A 74 9.38 4.69 -7.77
N VAL A 75 8.92 5.86 -7.36
CA VAL A 75 9.72 7.10 -7.38
C VAL A 75 10.94 6.95 -6.47
N ASP A 76 12.08 7.50 -6.87
CA ASP A 76 13.30 7.53 -6.06
C ASP A 76 13.04 8.16 -4.67
N GLY A 77 13.66 7.60 -3.61
CA GLY A 77 13.52 8.07 -2.22
C GLY A 77 12.39 7.43 -1.43
N THR A 78 11.57 6.57 -2.05
CA THR A 78 10.60 5.71 -1.35
C THR A 78 11.28 4.78 -0.34
N HIS A 79 12.42 4.18 -0.67
CA HIS A 79 13.15 3.28 0.21
C HIS A 79 13.68 4.01 1.44
N ASP A 80 14.11 5.26 1.29
CA ASP A 80 14.54 6.11 2.40
C ASP A 80 13.37 6.44 3.33
N LEU A 81 12.19 6.77 2.78
CA LEU A 81 10.97 6.98 3.56
C LEU A 81 10.58 5.74 4.37
N VAL A 82 10.59 4.56 3.74
CA VAL A 82 10.30 3.29 4.41
C VAL A 82 11.34 2.99 5.49
N SER A 83 12.62 3.17 5.19
CA SER A 83 13.71 2.92 6.13
C SER A 83 13.64 3.83 7.35
N ALA A 84 13.36 5.13 7.15
CA ALA A 84 13.20 6.09 8.24
C ALA A 84 11.99 5.72 9.12
N ALA A 85 10.82 5.50 8.52
CA ALA A 85 9.61 5.16 9.26
C ALA A 85 9.73 3.83 10.03
N ARG A 86 10.42 2.83 9.45
CA ARG A 86 10.69 1.56 10.14
C ARG A 86 11.63 1.74 11.34
N ARG A 87 12.65 2.59 11.26
CA ARG A 87 13.49 2.91 12.44
C ARG A 87 12.67 3.55 13.56
N ASP A 88 11.73 4.43 13.21
CA ASP A 88 10.82 5.02 14.20
C ASP A 88 9.91 3.95 14.83
N ASP A 89 9.45 2.97 14.05
CA ASP A 89 8.68 1.82 14.55
C ASP A 89 9.52 0.92 15.47
N GLU A 90 10.79 0.67 15.12
CA GLU A 90 11.72 -0.12 15.94
C GLU A 90 11.98 0.56 17.29
N HIS A 91 12.07 1.89 17.34
CA HIS A 91 12.14 2.65 18.59
C HIS A 91 10.86 2.54 19.44
N ALA A 92 9.73 2.16 18.83
CA ALA A 92 8.46 1.87 19.49
C ALA A 92 8.21 0.36 19.70
N ASP A 93 9.27 -0.45 19.69
CA ASP A 93 9.25 -1.92 19.89
C ASP A 93 8.47 -2.69 18.82
N ARG A 94 8.44 -2.14 17.59
CA ARG A 94 7.73 -2.73 16.46
C ARG A 94 8.67 -3.08 15.31
N PHE A 95 8.93 -4.37 15.16
CA PHE A 95 9.88 -4.90 14.18
C PHE A 95 9.15 -5.61 13.04
N LEU A 96 8.95 -4.92 11.92
CA LEU A 96 8.41 -5.51 10.71
C LEU A 96 9.47 -5.60 9.61
N ALA A 97 9.43 -6.70 8.84
CA ALA A 97 10.13 -6.79 7.58
C ALA A 97 9.59 -5.75 6.58
N GLU A 98 10.45 -5.23 5.71
CA GLU A 98 10.10 -4.18 4.75
C GLU A 98 8.86 -4.53 3.91
N SER A 99 8.83 -5.75 3.38
CA SER A 99 7.76 -6.21 2.51
C SER A 99 6.42 -6.31 3.24
N THR A 100 6.44 -6.63 4.53
CA THR A 100 5.25 -6.65 5.38
C THR A 100 4.80 -5.23 5.72
N TRP A 101 5.74 -4.33 5.99
CA TRP A 101 5.48 -2.91 6.27
C TRP A 101 4.84 -2.22 5.05
N ILE A 102 5.36 -2.46 3.84
CA ILE A 102 4.80 -1.91 2.60
C ILE A 102 3.41 -2.52 2.31
N ALA A 103 3.23 -3.81 2.56
CA ALA A 103 1.91 -4.45 2.43
C ALA A 103 0.88 -3.83 3.38
N GLU A 104 1.30 -3.48 4.61
CA GLU A 104 0.44 -2.75 5.54
C GLU A 104 0.12 -1.34 5.05
N ALA A 105 1.10 -0.58 4.57
CA ALA A 105 0.86 0.76 4.01
C ALA A 105 -0.22 0.73 2.91
N ILE A 106 -0.17 -0.28 2.05
CA ILE A 106 -1.17 -0.47 0.98
C ILE A 106 -2.52 -0.92 1.57
N HIS A 107 -2.54 -1.81 2.55
CA HIS A 107 -3.78 -2.20 3.23
C HIS A 107 -4.48 -0.98 3.87
N VAL A 108 -3.72 -0.11 4.54
CA VAL A 108 -4.24 1.14 5.10
C VAL A 108 -4.82 2.03 4.00
N ALA A 109 -4.15 2.17 2.86
CA ALA A 109 -4.67 2.93 1.74
C ALA A 109 -5.99 2.35 1.20
N VAL A 110 -6.12 1.01 1.13
CA VAL A 110 -7.37 0.33 0.78
C VAL A 110 -8.48 0.72 1.75
N GLN A 111 -8.26 0.62 3.07
CA GLN A 111 -9.28 1.00 4.06
C GLN A 111 -9.69 2.46 3.92
N GLN A 112 -8.73 3.36 3.64
CA GLN A 112 -9.04 4.77 3.39
C GLN A 112 -9.84 4.98 2.10
N SER A 113 -9.64 4.19 1.05
CA SER A 113 -10.48 4.22 -0.14
C SER A 113 -11.88 3.69 0.14
N VAL A 114 -12.03 2.62 0.92
CA VAL A 114 -13.34 2.10 1.37
C VAL A 114 -14.09 3.17 2.15
N GLN A 115 -13.43 3.85 3.09
CA GLN A 115 -14.03 4.92 3.89
C GLN A 115 -14.48 6.11 3.01
N ARG A 116 -13.71 6.46 1.98
CA ARG A 116 -14.03 7.58 1.08
C ARG A 116 -15.15 7.28 0.10
N HIS A 117 -15.14 6.09 -0.51
CA HIS A 117 -15.99 5.76 -1.65
C HIS A 117 -17.11 4.77 -1.32
N GLY A 118 -17.11 4.18 -0.13
CA GLY A 118 -18.01 3.10 0.24
C GLY A 118 -17.64 1.81 -0.49
N GLN A 119 -18.50 1.38 -1.42
CA GLN A 119 -18.29 0.14 -2.16
C GLN A 119 -17.25 0.33 -3.27
N LEU A 120 -16.14 -0.40 -3.18
CA LEU A 120 -15.10 -0.40 -4.21
C LEU A 120 -15.55 -1.17 -5.47
N PRO A 121 -15.07 -0.78 -6.67
CA PRO A 121 -15.33 -1.52 -7.89
C PRO A 121 -14.69 -2.91 -7.82
N PRO A 122 -15.19 -3.91 -8.58
CA PRO A 122 -14.59 -5.22 -8.61
C PRO A 122 -13.16 -5.17 -9.17
N ALA A 123 -12.26 -5.92 -8.56
CA ALA A 123 -10.87 -5.99 -8.98
C ALA A 123 -10.76 -6.56 -10.41
N PRO A 124 -10.07 -5.87 -11.33
CA PRO A 124 -9.86 -6.41 -12.67
C PRO A 124 -8.89 -7.59 -12.62
N ALA A 125 -9.02 -8.53 -13.57
CA ALA A 125 -8.08 -9.64 -13.72
C ALA A 125 -6.64 -9.14 -13.93
N ARG A 126 -6.48 -8.07 -14.72
CA ARG A 126 -5.20 -7.38 -14.96
C ARG A 126 -5.41 -5.88 -14.98
N LEU A 127 -4.54 -5.14 -14.30
CA LEU A 127 -4.52 -3.68 -14.41
C LEU A 127 -3.88 -3.25 -15.74
N PRO A 128 -4.46 -2.26 -16.45
CA PRO A 128 -3.78 -1.62 -17.57
C PRO A 128 -2.51 -0.91 -17.09
N ASN A 129 -1.51 -0.81 -17.97
CA ASN A 129 -0.23 -0.18 -17.62
C ASN A 129 -0.37 1.30 -17.25
N ARG A 130 -1.38 1.98 -17.81
CA ARG A 130 -1.75 3.36 -17.53
C ARG A 130 -3.26 3.51 -17.70
N LEU A 131 -3.90 4.22 -16.78
CA LEU A 131 -5.27 4.70 -16.92
C LEU A 131 -5.24 6.08 -17.57
N ALA A 132 -6.16 6.33 -18.51
CA ALA A 132 -6.25 7.52 -19.34
C ALA A 132 -7.53 8.28 -19.04
#